data_AF-A0A532UE97-F1
#
_entry.id   AF-A0A532UE97-F1
#
_cell.length_a   1.000
_cell.length_b   1.000
_cell.length_c   1.000
_cell.angle_alpha   90.00
_cell.angle_beta   90.00
_cell.angle_gamma   90.00
#
_symmetry.space_group_name_H-M   'P 1'
#
loop_
_entity.id
_entity.type
_entity.pdbx_description
1 polymer ?
#
loop_
_entity_poly.entity_id
_entity_poly.type
_entity_poly.pdbx_seq_one_letter_code
_entity_poly.pdbx_strand_id
1 'polypeptide(L)'
;MVSGTEPFRLFDDLLFPKVFQAFRLSIQPTKLIIAFLAVAVICLAGWVMDFSQTVVTDQRGQTTELSTYMKYVDNPEAAIKSLLDKFEDKGRRRGVFSILWHFTSDKFHASLGELFELNLTSVAKNIEDCFKAVGWAIRYHYVYCLIFVLITLAVISIAGGSLCRIAALQFAQGEKPGLTEAVHFSTRRFVSLFTAPLAPIGIIVFIGLFILLLGLAGNIPWAGELIVGLGMPLALLAGALITVISIGAVVGFGLMFPAVAYDGSDSFDSISRSFSYVYARPWQMGFYCAIAAVYGSICYVFVRFFAFLLLCITRYFLQFGVWVDSRSAGVDKLSAIWPAPKFMDLLGSSQNLELPWTESLAAFLIRLFLLVVLGLVVSFIISFYFSANTIIYSLMRNRVDNTALEDICTHFDEAEVEPLKTEPEPQKEKPSSKSKSQPKKSSSKK
;
A
#
# COMPACT_ATOMS: atom_id res chain seq x y z
N MET A 1 -1.69 -56.97 8.56
CA MET A 1 -1.74 -56.50 9.97
C MET A 1 -0.31 -56.17 10.34
N VAL A 2 0.13 -54.93 10.59
CA VAL A 2 -0.45 -53.78 11.30
C VAL A 2 0.12 -52.51 10.64
N SER A 3 -0.73 -51.69 10.03
CA SER A 3 -0.96 -50.28 10.41
C SER A 3 0.31 -49.45 10.64
N GLY A 4 0.86 -48.91 9.55
CA GLY A 4 1.59 -47.65 9.59
C GLY A 4 0.58 -46.51 9.62
N THR A 5 0.37 -45.93 10.80
CA THR A 5 -0.32 -44.64 10.96
C THR A 5 0.43 -43.58 10.16
N GLU A 6 -0.18 -43.09 9.08
CA GLU A 6 0.15 -41.78 8.52
C GLU A 6 -0.63 -40.71 9.31
N PRO A 7 -0.01 -40.01 10.27
CA PRO A 7 -0.55 -38.71 10.65
C PRO A 7 -0.17 -37.73 9.52
N PHE A 8 -1.06 -36.78 9.22
CA PHE A 8 -0.86 -35.59 8.36
C PHE A 8 -1.44 -35.53 6.93
N ARG A 9 -2.41 -36.34 6.52
CA ARG A 9 -3.20 -36.02 5.29
C ARG A 9 -4.39 -35.08 5.48
N LEU A 10 -4.76 -34.73 6.72
CA LEU A 10 -5.88 -33.81 6.99
C LEU A 10 -5.55 -32.33 6.74
N PHE A 11 -4.25 -31.97 6.64
CA PHE A 11 -3.82 -30.59 6.42
C PHE A 11 -3.52 -30.27 4.95
N ASP A 12 -3.42 -31.27 4.06
CA ASP A 12 -3.13 -31.04 2.65
C ASP A 12 -4.30 -30.38 1.90
N ASP A 13 -5.55 -30.62 2.35
CA ASP A 13 -6.75 -29.96 1.83
C ASP A 13 -6.98 -28.55 2.42
N LEU A 14 -6.28 -28.22 3.50
CA LEU A 14 -6.38 -26.93 4.16
C LEU A 14 -5.41 -25.97 3.49
N LEU A 15 -5.93 -24.97 2.77
CA LEU A 15 -5.12 -24.00 2.03
C LEU A 15 -4.52 -22.89 2.91
N PHE A 16 -5.03 -22.71 4.13
CA PHE A 16 -4.58 -21.64 5.03
C PHE A 16 -3.08 -21.69 5.41
N PRO A 17 -2.40 -22.86 5.54
CA PRO A 17 -0.98 -22.89 5.87
C PRO A 17 -0.10 -22.22 4.80
N LYS A 18 -0.61 -22.09 3.56
CA LYS A 18 0.10 -21.37 2.49
C LYS A 18 0.30 -19.89 2.82
N VAL A 19 -0.54 -19.29 3.67
CA VAL A 19 -0.37 -17.89 4.14
C VAL A 19 0.95 -17.71 4.88
N PHE A 20 1.45 -18.73 5.60
CA PHE A 20 2.74 -18.64 6.30
C PHE A 20 3.95 -18.51 5.37
N GLN A 21 3.79 -18.83 4.08
CA GLN A 21 4.83 -18.61 3.09
C GLN A 21 5.08 -17.10 2.84
N ALA A 22 4.12 -16.23 3.17
CA ALA A 22 4.21 -14.78 3.00
C ALA A 22 5.50 -14.20 3.61
N PHE A 23 5.92 -14.69 4.78
CA PHE A 23 7.15 -14.25 5.43
C PHE A 23 8.38 -14.50 4.55
N ARG A 24 8.55 -15.74 4.07
CA ARG A 24 9.67 -16.10 3.20
C ARG A 24 9.62 -15.34 1.87
N LEU A 25 8.43 -15.11 1.33
CA LEU A 25 8.24 -14.33 0.12
C LEU A 25 8.62 -12.85 0.33
N SER A 26 8.37 -12.29 1.51
CA SER A 26 8.55 -10.86 1.82
C SER A 26 9.99 -10.45 2.14
N ILE A 27 10.86 -11.38 2.58
CA ILE A 27 12.27 -11.09 2.93
C ILE A 27 13.18 -11.05 1.69
N GLN A 28 12.65 -11.37 0.51
CA GLN A 28 13.46 -11.36 -0.70
C GLN A 28 14.10 -9.98 -0.97
N PRO A 29 15.42 -9.93 -1.25
CA PRO A 29 16.12 -8.67 -1.47
C PRO A 29 15.48 -7.80 -2.55
N THR A 30 15.06 -8.39 -3.67
CA THR A 30 14.40 -7.67 -4.77
C THR A 30 13.16 -6.92 -4.30
N LYS A 31 12.30 -7.56 -3.49
CA LYS A 31 11.08 -6.94 -2.97
C LYS A 31 11.38 -5.87 -1.93
N LEU A 32 12.34 -6.13 -1.05
CA LEU A 32 12.77 -5.15 -0.05
C LEU A 32 13.35 -3.89 -0.72
N ILE A 33 14.14 -4.04 -1.78
CA ILE A 33 14.67 -2.90 -2.54
C ILE A 33 13.54 -2.10 -3.18
N ILE A 34 12.59 -2.74 -3.86
CA ILE A 34 11.45 -2.05 -4.49
C ILE A 34 10.62 -1.31 -3.44
N ALA A 35 10.28 -1.97 -2.34
CA ALA A 35 9.53 -1.37 -1.25
C ALA A 35 10.30 -0.23 -0.57
N PHE A 36 11.61 -0.36 -0.40
CA PHE A 36 12.48 0.68 0.16
C PHE A 36 12.54 1.91 -0.73
N LEU A 37 12.76 1.73 -2.04
CA LEU A 37 12.77 2.81 -3.00
C LEU A 37 11.40 3.51 -3.05
N ALA A 38 10.30 2.77 -3.00
CA ALA A 38 8.96 3.34 -2.94
C ALA A 38 8.76 4.24 -1.70
N VAL A 39 9.13 3.73 -0.51
CA VAL A 39 9.06 4.53 0.73
C VAL A 39 9.97 5.75 0.66
N ALA A 40 11.20 5.60 0.16
CA ALA A 40 12.15 6.70 0.02
C ALA A 40 11.60 7.80 -0.90
N VAL A 41 10.99 7.43 -2.04
CA VAL A 41 10.37 8.39 -2.96
C VAL A 41 9.17 9.08 -2.31
N ILE A 42 8.31 8.36 -1.59
CA ILE A 42 7.15 8.95 -0.90
C ILE A 42 7.60 9.93 0.19
N CYS A 43 8.59 9.54 1.00
CA CYS A 43 9.15 10.41 2.04
C CYS A 43 9.84 11.65 1.45
N LEU A 44 10.58 11.48 0.34
CA LEU A 44 11.22 12.59 -0.36
C LEU A 44 10.17 13.55 -0.95
N ALA A 45 9.11 13.02 -1.56
CA ALA A 45 8.01 13.84 -2.09
C ALA A 45 7.34 14.66 -0.97
N GLY A 46 7.03 14.03 0.17
CA GLY A 46 6.47 14.73 1.33
C GLY A 46 7.41 15.82 1.87
N TRP A 47 8.70 15.51 1.99
CA TRP A 47 9.70 16.48 2.43
C TRP A 47 9.87 17.66 1.45
N VAL A 48 9.83 17.42 0.14
CA VAL A 48 9.88 18.49 -0.88
C VAL A 48 8.62 19.37 -0.79
N MET A 49 7.45 18.77 -0.62
CA MET A 49 6.18 19.52 -0.53
C MET A 49 6.05 20.33 0.78
N ASP A 50 6.77 19.94 1.83
CA ASP A 50 6.85 20.67 3.10
C ASP A 50 7.52 22.05 3.01
N PHE A 51 8.16 22.36 1.87
CA PHE A 51 8.67 23.71 1.59
C PHE A 51 7.57 24.79 1.64
N SER A 52 6.31 24.42 1.40
CA SER A 52 5.16 25.33 1.46
C SER A 52 4.85 25.86 2.87
N GLN A 53 5.32 25.19 3.93
CA GLN A 53 5.17 25.58 5.34
C GLN A 53 3.81 26.18 5.70
N THR A 54 2.73 25.42 5.44
CA THR A 54 1.35 25.93 5.59
C THR A 54 0.79 25.82 7.01
N VAL A 55 1.42 25.08 7.92
CA VAL A 55 0.89 24.80 9.26
C VAL A 55 1.49 25.75 10.29
N VAL A 56 0.64 26.45 11.05
CA VAL A 56 1.05 27.32 12.16
C VAL A 56 1.29 26.50 13.43
N THR A 57 2.39 26.81 14.10
CA THR A 57 2.77 26.21 15.38
C THR A 57 3.17 27.29 16.37
N ASP A 58 3.08 27.00 17.67
CA ASP A 58 3.59 27.91 18.69
C ASP A 58 5.12 28.07 18.60
N GLN A 59 5.66 29.04 19.34
CA GLN A 59 7.10 29.36 19.33
C GLN A 59 7.99 28.17 19.73
N ARG A 60 7.48 27.26 20.58
CA ARG A 60 8.20 26.05 21.00
C ARG A 60 7.88 24.84 20.11
N GLY A 61 6.89 24.96 19.24
CA GLY A 61 6.46 23.89 18.34
C GLY A 61 5.80 22.69 19.03
N GLN A 62 5.29 22.89 20.25
CA GLN A 62 4.60 21.87 21.05
C GLN A 62 3.10 21.84 20.75
N THR A 63 2.49 22.99 20.45
CA THR A 63 1.07 23.07 20.05
C THR A 63 0.98 23.38 18.57
N THR A 64 0.41 22.44 17.84
CA THR A 64 0.19 22.48 16.40
C THR A 64 -1.30 22.62 16.11
N GLU A 65 -1.66 23.09 14.91
CA GLU A 65 -3.05 23.06 14.44
C GLU A 65 -3.68 21.68 14.60
N LEU A 66 -2.95 20.61 14.23
CA LEU A 66 -3.40 19.23 14.39
C LEU A 66 -3.67 18.87 15.87
N SER A 67 -2.75 19.22 16.79
CA SER A 67 -2.96 18.93 18.21
C SER A 67 -4.17 19.68 18.79
N THR A 68 -4.46 20.88 18.25
CA THR A 68 -5.62 21.69 18.64
C THR A 68 -6.90 21.09 18.08
N TYR A 69 -6.88 20.66 16.83
CA TYR A 69 -7.97 19.92 16.17
C TYR A 69 -8.36 18.67 16.96
N MET A 70 -7.37 17.91 17.45
CA MET A 70 -7.60 16.70 18.24
C MET A 70 -8.16 17.00 19.64
N LYS A 71 -7.78 18.12 20.24
CA LYS A 71 -8.16 18.47 21.61
C LYS A 71 -9.58 19.02 21.72
N TYR A 72 -10.05 19.78 20.72
CA TYR A 72 -11.34 20.46 20.75
C TYR A 72 -12.33 19.82 19.76
N VAL A 73 -12.82 18.63 20.10
CA VAL A 73 -13.73 17.84 19.26
C VAL A 73 -15.06 18.56 18.99
N ASP A 74 -15.58 19.31 19.97
CA ASP A 74 -16.90 19.94 19.87
C ASP A 74 -16.92 21.21 19.00
N ASN A 75 -15.81 21.94 18.92
CA ASN A 75 -15.70 23.15 18.08
C ASN A 75 -14.24 23.42 17.64
N PRO A 76 -13.71 22.58 16.73
CA PRO A 76 -12.31 22.67 16.31
C PRO A 76 -12.02 23.97 15.52
N GLU A 77 -13.02 24.52 14.83
CA GLU A 77 -12.84 25.70 13.97
C GLU A 77 -12.57 26.97 14.77
N ALA A 78 -13.34 27.21 15.84
CA ALA A 78 -13.12 28.36 16.72
C ALA A 78 -11.75 28.28 17.42
N ALA A 79 -11.33 27.07 17.81
CA ALA A 79 -10.04 26.84 18.46
C ALA A 79 -8.85 27.04 17.51
N ILE A 80 -8.95 26.54 16.27
CA ILE A 80 -7.92 26.75 15.24
C ILE A 80 -7.85 28.23 14.86
N LYS A 81 -9.00 28.90 14.68
CA LYS A 81 -9.03 30.33 14.37
C LYS A 81 -8.38 31.17 15.49
N SER A 82 -8.69 30.86 16.75
CA SER A 82 -8.03 31.50 17.90
C SER A 82 -6.52 31.27 17.91
N LEU A 83 -6.05 30.09 17.48
CA LEU A 83 -4.63 29.79 17.38
C LEU A 83 -3.97 30.58 16.24
N LEU A 84 -4.63 30.66 15.08
CA LEU A 84 -4.18 31.47 13.93
C LEU A 84 -4.05 32.94 14.34
N ASP A 85 -5.11 33.53 14.90
CA ASP A 85 -5.11 34.93 15.35
C ASP A 85 -4.03 35.21 16.40
N LYS A 86 -3.71 34.22 17.25
CA LYS A 86 -2.70 34.37 18.32
C LYS A 86 -1.26 34.24 17.82
N PHE A 87 -1.03 33.49 16.75
CA PHE A 87 0.31 33.13 16.27
C PHE A 87 0.59 33.52 14.81
N GLU A 88 -0.28 34.33 14.19
CA GLU A 88 -0.14 34.79 12.80
C GLU A 88 1.25 35.41 12.52
N ASP A 89 1.72 36.29 13.41
CA ASP A 89 3.01 37.01 13.28
C ASP A 89 4.15 36.43 14.13
N LYS A 90 3.83 35.57 15.11
CA LYS A 90 4.78 35.10 16.15
C LYS A 90 5.03 33.59 16.15
N GLY A 91 4.24 32.83 15.40
CA GLY A 91 4.33 31.38 15.30
C GLY A 91 5.43 30.92 14.36
N ARG A 92 5.93 29.70 14.57
CA ARG A 92 6.76 29.02 13.56
C ARG A 92 5.87 28.30 12.58
N ARG A 93 6.21 28.33 11.30
CA ARG A 93 5.51 27.55 10.27
C ARG A 93 6.22 26.22 10.04
N ARG A 94 5.45 25.14 9.90
CA ARG A 94 5.93 23.81 9.51
C ARG A 94 5.13 23.27 8.34
N GLY A 95 5.71 22.29 7.64
CA GLY A 95 5.03 21.57 6.58
C GLY A 95 4.06 20.51 7.11
N VAL A 96 3.07 20.17 6.29
CA VAL A 96 2.00 19.21 6.62
C VAL A 96 2.55 17.80 6.82
N PHE A 97 3.51 17.38 5.99
CA PHE A 97 4.13 16.05 6.08
C PHE A 97 4.88 15.89 7.39
N SER A 98 5.71 16.86 7.79
CA SER A 98 6.45 16.79 9.06
C SER A 98 5.52 16.62 10.26
N ILE A 99 4.41 17.38 10.29
CA ILE A 99 3.42 17.29 11.37
C ILE A 99 2.74 15.92 11.38
N LEU A 100 2.27 15.44 10.24
CA LEU A 100 1.63 14.13 10.12
C LEU A 100 2.60 12.98 10.41
N TRP A 101 3.85 13.09 9.94
CA TRP A 101 4.89 12.08 10.15
C TRP A 101 5.22 11.92 11.62
N HIS A 102 5.46 13.04 12.33
CA HIS A 102 5.70 12.99 13.78
C HIS A 102 4.50 12.44 14.54
N PHE A 103 3.30 12.94 14.25
CA PHE A 103 2.07 12.45 14.89
C PHE A 103 1.84 10.95 14.65
N THR A 104 2.00 10.50 13.42
CA THR A 104 1.80 9.09 13.05
C THR A 104 2.88 8.21 13.68
N SER A 105 4.13 8.67 13.73
CA SER A 105 5.21 7.95 14.41
C SER A 105 4.91 7.79 15.90
N ASP A 106 4.49 8.86 16.58
CA ASP A 106 4.15 8.84 18.01
C ASP A 106 3.00 7.86 18.29
N LYS A 107 1.94 7.92 17.48
CA LYS A 107 0.79 7.01 17.58
C LYS A 107 1.15 5.56 17.27
N PHE A 108 2.04 5.34 16.31
CA PHE A 108 2.56 4.01 16.00
C PHE A 108 3.35 3.43 17.17
N HIS A 109 4.25 4.21 17.78
CA HIS A 109 5.00 3.77 18.97
C HIS A 109 4.08 3.51 20.17
N ALA A 110 3.08 4.35 20.40
CA ALA A 110 2.06 4.14 21.45
C ALA A 110 1.27 2.85 21.21
N SER A 111 0.80 2.63 19.97
CA SER A 111 0.06 1.43 19.59
C SER A 111 0.89 0.17 19.78
N LEU A 112 2.18 0.21 19.46
CA LEU A 112 3.07 -0.92 19.71
C LEU A 112 3.22 -1.22 21.19
N GLY A 113 3.44 -0.20 22.04
CA GLY A 113 3.50 -0.37 23.49
C GLY A 113 2.24 -1.02 24.06
N GLU A 114 1.09 -0.46 23.71
CA GLU A 114 -0.22 -0.94 24.15
C GLU A 114 -0.56 -2.35 23.63
N LEU A 115 -0.07 -2.72 22.44
CA LEU A 115 -0.24 -4.06 21.89
C LEU A 115 0.48 -5.11 22.74
N PHE A 116 1.68 -4.82 23.28
CA PHE A 116 2.36 -5.72 24.22
C PHE A 116 1.65 -5.81 25.56
N GLU A 117 0.94 -4.76 25.97
CA GLU A 117 0.07 -4.75 27.14
C GLU A 117 -1.31 -5.37 26.87
N LEU A 118 -1.55 -5.87 25.64
CA LEU A 118 -2.83 -6.42 25.17
C LEU A 118 -4.02 -5.44 25.29
N ASN A 119 -3.75 -4.13 25.30
CA ASN A 119 -4.79 -3.10 25.37
C ASN A 119 -5.32 -2.76 23.97
N LEU A 120 -6.12 -3.66 23.41
CA LEU A 120 -6.70 -3.50 22.07
C LEU A 120 -7.59 -2.26 21.92
N THR A 121 -8.20 -1.79 23.01
CA THR A 121 -9.04 -0.58 22.97
C THR A 121 -8.25 0.68 22.73
N SER A 122 -7.07 0.81 23.33
CA SER A 122 -6.19 1.96 23.11
C SER A 122 -5.54 1.91 21.73
N VAL A 123 -5.19 0.72 21.24
CA VAL A 123 -4.71 0.53 19.85
C VAL A 123 -5.78 1.02 18.86
N ALA A 124 -7.05 0.66 19.07
CA ALA A 124 -8.15 1.12 18.24
C ALA A 124 -8.30 2.65 18.28
N LYS A 125 -8.18 3.28 19.45
CA LYS A 125 -8.20 4.75 19.59
C LYS A 125 -7.03 5.43 18.87
N ASN A 126 -5.83 4.87 18.96
CA ASN A 126 -4.67 5.42 18.26
C ASN A 126 -4.83 5.33 16.73
N ILE A 127 -5.46 4.26 16.23
CA ILE A 127 -5.84 4.13 14.81
C ILE A 127 -6.91 5.18 14.44
N GLU A 128 -7.94 5.35 15.26
CA GLU A 128 -8.99 6.36 15.07
C GLU A 128 -8.39 7.79 15.00
N ASP A 129 -7.45 8.10 15.88
CA ASP A 129 -6.72 9.37 15.90
C ASP A 129 -5.91 9.58 14.61
N CYS A 130 -5.31 8.53 14.04
CA CYS A 130 -4.65 8.63 12.73
C CYS A 130 -5.65 8.99 11.62
N PHE A 131 -6.85 8.40 11.61
CA PHE A 131 -7.90 8.76 10.65
C PHE A 131 -8.37 10.20 10.82
N LYS A 132 -8.55 10.68 12.06
CA LYS A 132 -8.86 12.08 12.35
C LYS A 132 -7.76 13.02 11.85
N ALA A 133 -6.49 12.62 11.95
CA ALA A 133 -5.36 13.44 11.48
C ALA A 133 -5.36 13.58 9.95
N VAL A 134 -5.68 12.50 9.24
CA VAL A 134 -5.89 12.54 7.78
C VAL A 134 -7.10 13.42 7.45
N GLY A 135 -8.20 13.33 8.20
CA GLY A 135 -9.36 14.19 8.04
C GLY A 135 -9.05 15.68 8.21
N TRP A 136 -8.24 16.03 9.21
CA TRP A 136 -7.71 17.37 9.40
C TRP A 136 -6.91 17.84 8.17
N ALA A 137 -5.96 17.02 7.70
CA ALA A 137 -5.12 17.37 6.56
C ALA A 137 -5.95 17.60 5.29
N ILE A 138 -6.96 16.76 5.03
CA ILE A 138 -7.86 16.92 3.87
C ILE A 138 -8.70 18.19 4.00
N ARG A 139 -9.22 18.50 5.20
CA ARG A 139 -10.10 19.66 5.41
C ARG A 139 -9.36 20.99 5.27
N TYR A 140 -8.19 21.13 5.88
CA TYR A 140 -7.45 22.39 5.94
C TYR A 140 -6.37 22.53 4.87
N HIS A 141 -5.86 21.41 4.34
CA HIS A 141 -4.77 21.38 3.36
C HIS A 141 -5.12 20.49 2.14
N TYR A 142 -6.28 20.70 1.54
CA TYR A 142 -6.80 19.86 0.45
C TYR A 142 -5.88 19.82 -0.78
N VAL A 143 -5.29 20.94 -1.20
CA VAL A 143 -4.38 20.99 -2.37
C VAL A 143 -3.13 20.15 -2.11
N TYR A 144 -2.55 20.28 -0.92
CA TYR A 144 -1.41 19.48 -0.49
C TYR A 144 -1.78 17.99 -0.53
N CYS A 145 -2.90 17.61 0.08
CA CYS A 145 -3.34 16.22 0.14
C CYS A 145 -3.62 15.63 -1.24
N LEU A 146 -4.24 16.39 -2.15
CA LEU A 146 -4.52 15.94 -3.51
C LEU A 146 -3.23 15.59 -4.26
N ILE A 147 -2.26 16.50 -4.26
CA ILE A 147 -0.96 16.29 -4.94
C ILE A 147 -0.22 15.11 -4.30
N PHE A 148 -0.16 15.05 -2.96
CA PHE A 148 0.55 14.02 -2.23
C PHE A 148 -0.07 12.63 -2.45
N VAL A 149 -1.40 12.51 -2.44
CA VAL A 149 -2.12 11.26 -2.72
C VAL A 149 -1.88 10.80 -4.15
N LEU A 150 -1.87 11.70 -5.14
CA LEU A 150 -1.58 11.33 -6.53
C LEU A 150 -0.16 10.77 -6.70
N ILE A 151 0.84 11.43 -6.10
CA ILE A 151 2.23 10.94 -6.12
C ILE A 151 2.33 9.59 -5.42
N THR A 152 1.74 9.47 -4.21
CA THR A 152 1.77 8.24 -3.42
C THR A 152 1.09 7.10 -4.15
N LEU A 153 -0.07 7.35 -4.76
CA LEU A 153 -0.80 6.37 -5.55
C LEU A 153 0.01 5.93 -6.76
N ALA A 154 0.67 6.84 -7.48
CA ALA A 154 1.51 6.48 -8.62
C ALA A 154 2.70 5.59 -8.21
N VAL A 155 3.37 5.94 -7.11
CA VAL A 155 4.50 5.15 -6.59
C VAL A 155 4.03 3.78 -6.11
N ILE A 156 2.93 3.71 -5.35
CA ILE A 156 2.34 2.46 -4.88
C ILE A 156 1.82 1.62 -6.04
N SER A 157 1.30 2.22 -7.12
CA SER A 157 0.86 1.49 -8.31
C SER A 157 2.00 0.70 -8.93
N ILE A 158 3.15 1.34 -9.13
CA ILE A 158 4.33 0.69 -9.70
C ILE A 158 4.93 -0.33 -8.73
N ALA A 159 5.16 0.08 -7.47
CA ALA A 159 5.81 -0.76 -6.48
C ALA A 159 4.93 -1.96 -6.06
N GLY A 160 3.66 -1.71 -5.76
CA GLY A 160 2.66 -2.71 -5.39
C GLY A 160 2.42 -3.71 -6.51
N GLY A 161 2.29 -3.25 -7.76
CA GLY A 161 2.20 -4.14 -8.92
C GLY A 161 3.43 -5.05 -9.04
N SER A 162 4.62 -4.50 -8.81
CA SER A 162 5.88 -5.25 -8.92
C SER A 162 5.97 -6.29 -7.81
N LEU A 163 5.62 -5.91 -6.58
CA LEU A 163 5.60 -6.79 -5.42
C LEU A 163 4.60 -7.94 -5.61
N CYS A 164 3.39 -7.64 -6.09
CA CYS A 164 2.38 -8.63 -6.41
C CYS A 164 2.83 -9.57 -7.52
N ARG A 165 3.46 -9.06 -8.59
CA ARG A 165 3.97 -9.90 -9.68
C ARG A 165 5.06 -10.86 -9.22
N ILE A 166 6.04 -10.38 -8.45
CA ILE A 166 7.09 -11.23 -7.88
C ILE A 166 6.47 -12.28 -6.93
N ALA A 167 5.52 -11.86 -6.07
CA ALA A 167 4.85 -12.77 -5.16
C ALA A 167 4.03 -13.84 -5.89
N ALA A 168 3.35 -13.48 -6.97
CA ALA A 168 2.54 -14.38 -7.77
C ALA A 168 3.42 -15.43 -8.45
N LEU A 169 4.43 -15.01 -9.22
CA LEU A 169 5.36 -15.91 -9.93
C LEU A 169 6.09 -16.86 -8.97
N GLN A 170 6.52 -16.35 -7.82
CA GLN A 170 7.20 -17.18 -6.83
C GLN A 170 6.27 -18.17 -6.13
N PHE A 171 5.02 -17.78 -5.87
CA PHE A 171 4.06 -18.66 -5.20
C PHE A 171 3.54 -19.76 -6.13
N ALA A 172 3.22 -19.40 -7.37
CA ALA A 172 2.60 -20.31 -8.34
C ALA A 172 3.62 -21.19 -9.08
N GLN A 173 4.71 -20.59 -9.57
CA GLN A 173 5.68 -21.27 -10.44
C GLN A 173 7.02 -21.53 -9.74
N GLY A 174 7.22 -21.00 -8.53
CA GLY A 174 8.50 -21.12 -7.81
C GLY A 174 9.61 -20.24 -8.40
N GLU A 175 9.29 -19.41 -9.39
CA GLU A 175 10.25 -18.57 -10.10
C GLU A 175 10.62 -17.31 -9.30
N LYS A 176 11.84 -16.81 -9.51
CA LYS A 176 12.33 -15.59 -8.88
C LYS A 176 12.62 -14.54 -9.96
N PRO A 177 11.61 -13.77 -10.38
CA PRO A 177 11.79 -12.77 -11.42
C PRO A 177 12.78 -11.68 -10.96
N GLY A 178 13.46 -11.09 -11.95
CA GLY A 178 14.41 -10.01 -11.72
C GLY A 178 13.71 -8.69 -11.30
N LEU A 179 14.47 -7.76 -10.73
CA LEU A 179 13.96 -6.43 -10.37
C LEU A 179 13.41 -5.69 -11.59
N THR A 180 14.17 -5.70 -12.68
CA THR A 180 13.82 -5.01 -13.93
C THR A 180 12.56 -5.59 -14.56
N GLU A 181 12.41 -6.91 -14.55
CA GLU A 181 11.24 -7.61 -15.10
C GLU A 181 9.96 -7.25 -14.34
N ALA A 182 10.02 -7.27 -13.00
CA ALA A 182 8.88 -6.91 -12.15
C ALA A 182 8.45 -5.45 -12.31
N VAL A 183 9.41 -4.53 -12.39
CA VAL A 183 9.13 -3.11 -12.60
C VAL A 183 8.59 -2.88 -14.00
N HIS A 184 9.15 -3.53 -15.02
CA HIS A 184 8.69 -3.42 -16.40
C HIS A 184 7.25 -3.91 -16.58
N PHE A 185 6.87 -5.01 -15.93
CA PHE A 185 5.47 -5.46 -15.88
C PHE A 185 4.55 -4.36 -15.34
N SER A 186 4.94 -3.76 -14.21
CA SER A 186 4.11 -2.77 -13.51
C SER A 186 4.02 -1.44 -14.25
N THR A 187 5.06 -1.03 -14.96
CA THR A 187 5.03 0.18 -15.80
C THR A 187 4.18 -0.02 -17.05
N ARG A 188 4.20 -1.22 -17.67
CA ARG A 188 3.30 -1.55 -18.79
C ARG A 188 1.83 -1.54 -18.39
N ARG A 189 1.51 -2.05 -17.20
CA ARG A 189 0.14 -2.09 -16.64
C ARG A 189 -0.18 -0.94 -15.70
N PHE A 190 0.58 0.16 -15.75
CA PHE A 190 0.44 1.28 -14.83
C PHE A 190 -0.98 1.86 -14.80
N VAL A 191 -1.63 2.00 -15.96
CA VAL A 191 -3.00 2.54 -16.03
C VAL A 191 -4.00 1.64 -15.30
N SER A 192 -3.91 0.32 -15.47
CA SER A 192 -4.79 -0.63 -14.77
C SER A 192 -4.57 -0.55 -13.26
N LEU A 193 -3.30 -0.57 -12.82
CA LEU A 193 -2.92 -0.51 -11.40
C LEU A 193 -3.30 0.82 -10.73
N PHE A 194 -3.13 1.94 -11.44
CA PHE A 194 -3.44 3.27 -10.96
C PHE A 194 -4.94 3.54 -10.88
N THR A 195 -5.70 3.07 -11.89
CA THR A 195 -7.14 3.31 -11.96
C THR A 195 -7.95 2.32 -11.12
N ALA A 196 -7.43 1.13 -10.81
CA ALA A 196 -8.17 0.14 -10.03
C ALA A 196 -8.64 0.65 -8.64
N PRO A 197 -7.79 1.32 -7.82
CA PRO A 197 -8.24 1.98 -6.58
C PRO A 197 -9.19 3.17 -6.77
N LEU A 198 -9.05 3.91 -7.88
CA LEU A 198 -9.80 5.14 -8.14
C LEU A 198 -11.18 4.89 -8.75
N ALA A 199 -11.32 3.81 -9.53
CA ALA A 199 -12.55 3.52 -10.26
C ALA A 199 -13.77 3.29 -9.35
N PRO A 200 -13.70 2.59 -8.20
CA PRO A 200 -14.83 2.50 -7.27
C PRO A 200 -15.25 3.89 -6.75
N ILE A 201 -14.29 4.77 -6.46
CA ILE A 201 -14.56 6.15 -6.03
C ILE A 201 -15.26 6.92 -7.15
N GLY A 202 -14.78 6.79 -8.39
CA GLY A 202 -15.40 7.39 -9.57
C GLY A 202 -16.84 6.93 -9.79
N ILE A 203 -17.11 5.63 -9.65
CA ILE A 203 -18.46 5.05 -9.78
C ILE A 203 -19.38 5.58 -8.65
N ILE A 204 -18.88 5.64 -7.41
CA ILE A 204 -19.64 6.19 -6.27
C ILE A 204 -19.99 7.65 -6.50
N VAL A 205 -19.04 8.48 -6.95
CA VAL A 205 -19.28 9.90 -7.25
C VAL A 205 -20.28 10.05 -8.39
N PHE A 206 -20.16 9.23 -9.44
CA PHE A 206 -21.07 9.26 -10.58
C PHE A 206 -22.51 8.89 -10.19
N ILE A 207 -22.71 7.82 -9.43
CA ILE A 207 -24.05 7.44 -8.94
C ILE A 207 -24.57 8.48 -7.93
N GLY A 208 -23.70 8.96 -7.04
CA GLY A 208 -24.01 9.97 -6.04
C GLY A 208 -24.45 11.31 -6.67
N LEU A 209 -23.93 11.64 -7.86
CA LEU A 209 -24.36 12.81 -8.62
C LEU A 209 -25.86 12.76 -8.97
N PHE A 210 -26.40 11.59 -9.32
CA PHE A 210 -27.84 11.47 -9.60
C PHE A 210 -28.70 11.70 -8.34
N ILE A 211 -28.25 11.20 -7.19
CA ILE A 211 -28.91 11.45 -5.90
C ILE A 211 -28.84 12.94 -5.56
N LEU A 212 -27.68 13.57 -5.77
CA LEU A 212 -27.48 15.00 -5.56
C LEU A 212 -28.39 15.84 -6.46
N LEU A 213 -28.48 15.50 -7.75
CA LEU A 213 -29.36 16.19 -8.71
C LEU A 213 -30.84 16.05 -8.31
N LEU A 214 -31.27 14.88 -7.83
CA LEU A 214 -32.61 14.70 -7.29
C LEU A 214 -32.85 15.59 -6.05
N GLY A 215 -31.87 15.64 -5.15
CA GLY A 215 -31.93 16.52 -3.98
C GLY A 215 -32.00 18.01 -4.36
N LEU A 216 -31.26 18.42 -5.39
CA LEU A 216 -31.28 19.79 -5.91
C LEU A 216 -32.63 20.13 -6.56
N ALA A 217 -33.23 19.19 -7.28
CA ALA A 217 -34.58 19.33 -7.84
C ALA A 217 -35.66 19.49 -6.75
N GLY A 218 -35.39 19.01 -5.54
CA GLY A 218 -36.22 19.23 -4.36
C GLY A 218 -36.35 20.70 -3.92
N ASN A 219 -35.45 21.58 -4.36
CA ASN A 219 -35.49 23.01 -4.00
C ASN A 219 -36.50 23.83 -4.85
N ILE A 220 -37.21 23.20 -5.80
CA ILE A 220 -38.19 23.89 -6.64
C ILE A 220 -39.47 24.13 -5.82
N PRO A 221 -39.95 25.38 -5.69
CA PRO A 221 -41.18 25.67 -4.97
C PRO A 221 -42.38 24.94 -5.60
N TRP A 222 -43.20 24.31 -4.75
CA TRP A 222 -44.46 23.59 -5.05
C TRP A 222 -44.30 22.23 -5.77
N ALA A 223 -43.27 22.03 -6.59
CA ALA A 223 -43.04 20.76 -7.30
C ALA A 223 -41.92 19.89 -6.69
N GLY A 224 -41.00 20.49 -5.94
CA GLY A 224 -39.80 19.81 -5.43
C GLY A 224 -40.09 18.65 -4.49
N GLU A 225 -41.06 18.81 -3.57
CA GLU A 225 -41.47 17.75 -2.64
C GLU A 225 -41.99 16.51 -3.36
N LEU A 226 -42.77 16.70 -4.42
CA LEU A 226 -43.33 15.59 -5.21
C LEU A 226 -42.26 14.91 -6.06
N ILE A 227 -41.32 15.67 -6.65
CA ILE A 227 -40.19 15.13 -7.42
C ILE A 227 -39.29 14.27 -6.54
N VAL A 228 -38.95 14.75 -5.34
CA VAL A 228 -38.14 13.98 -4.38
C VAL A 228 -38.89 12.75 -3.90
N GLY A 229 -40.18 12.89 -3.56
CA GLY A 229 -41.01 11.76 -3.13
C GLY A 229 -41.12 10.67 -4.20
N LEU A 230 -41.34 11.06 -5.47
CA LEU A 230 -41.42 10.13 -6.60
C LEU A 230 -40.06 9.53 -6.97
N GLY A 231 -38.98 10.30 -6.84
CA GLY A 231 -37.61 9.85 -7.10
C GLY A 231 -36.99 9.06 -5.96
N MET A 232 -37.61 9.04 -4.77
CA MET A 232 -37.05 8.39 -3.57
C MET A 232 -36.75 6.90 -3.78
N PRO A 233 -37.61 6.08 -4.42
CA PRO A 233 -37.27 4.69 -4.71
C PRO A 233 -35.99 4.56 -5.55
N LEU A 234 -35.80 5.42 -6.56
CA LEU A 234 -34.60 5.44 -7.39
C LEU A 234 -33.37 5.87 -6.58
N ALA A 235 -33.52 6.86 -5.69
CA ALA A 235 -32.45 7.29 -4.80
C ALA A 235 -32.06 6.23 -3.77
N LEU A 236 -33.01 5.46 -3.22
CA LEU A 236 -32.73 4.32 -2.34
C LEU A 236 -31.99 3.22 -3.09
N LEU A 237 -32.38 2.90 -4.32
CA LEU A 237 -31.67 1.93 -5.15
C LEU A 237 -30.23 2.39 -5.45
N ALA A 238 -30.05 3.65 -5.83
CA ALA A 238 -28.74 4.25 -6.04
C ALA A 238 -27.89 4.24 -4.76
N GLY A 239 -28.48 4.57 -3.61
CA GLY A 239 -27.82 4.55 -2.30
C GLY A 239 -27.43 3.13 -1.87
N ALA A 240 -28.30 2.14 -2.13
CA ALA A 240 -27.99 0.74 -1.89
C ALA A 240 -26.81 0.27 -2.76
N LEU A 241 -26.78 0.66 -4.04
CA LEU A 241 -25.67 0.36 -4.95
C LEU A 241 -24.36 1.00 -4.48
N ILE A 242 -24.38 2.28 -4.07
CA ILE A 242 -23.21 2.96 -3.48
C ILE A 242 -22.73 2.21 -2.23
N THR A 243 -23.66 1.75 -1.38
CA THR A 243 -23.32 1.02 -0.15
C THR A 243 -22.61 -0.30 -0.46
N VAL A 244 -23.13 -1.09 -1.39
CA VAL A 244 -22.51 -2.35 -1.83
C VAL A 244 -21.14 -2.10 -2.47
N ILE A 245 -21.01 -1.08 -3.32
CA ILE A 245 -19.72 -0.73 -3.93
C ILE A 245 -18.72 -0.27 -2.87
N SER A 246 -19.15 0.52 -1.87
CA SER A 246 -18.29 1.02 -0.80
C SER A 246 -17.76 -0.11 0.09
N ILE A 247 -18.64 -1.04 0.49
CA ILE A 247 -18.25 -2.22 1.27
C ILE A 247 -17.27 -3.08 0.47
N GLY A 248 -17.58 -3.34 -0.80
CA GLY A 248 -16.71 -4.11 -1.70
C GLY A 248 -15.36 -3.44 -1.91
N ALA A 249 -15.33 -2.12 -2.08
CA ALA A 249 -14.11 -1.34 -2.27
C ALA A 249 -13.20 -1.40 -1.04
N VAL A 250 -13.76 -1.25 0.17
CA VAL A 250 -12.96 -1.28 1.41
C VAL A 250 -12.42 -2.69 1.68
N VAL A 251 -13.26 -3.71 1.59
CA VAL A 251 -12.85 -5.09 1.92
C VAL A 251 -12.00 -5.71 0.81
N GLY A 252 -12.34 -5.44 -0.46
CA GLY A 252 -11.66 -5.96 -1.65
C GLY A 252 -10.41 -5.18 -2.06
N PHE A 253 -10.12 -4.03 -1.44
CA PHE A 253 -8.99 -3.16 -1.79
C PHE A 253 -7.66 -3.92 -1.93
N GLY A 254 -7.36 -4.80 -0.96
CA GLY A 254 -6.13 -5.59 -0.95
C GLY A 254 -6.00 -6.57 -2.11
N LEU A 255 -7.11 -6.96 -2.74
CA LEU A 255 -7.15 -7.96 -3.81
C LEU A 255 -7.06 -7.36 -5.22
N MET A 256 -7.27 -6.05 -5.38
CA MET A 256 -7.26 -5.38 -6.70
C MET A 256 -5.89 -5.48 -7.39
N PHE A 257 -4.81 -5.24 -6.65
CA PHE A 257 -3.44 -5.33 -7.17
C PHE A 257 -3.04 -6.78 -7.53
N PRO A 258 -3.28 -7.79 -6.65
CA PRO A 258 -3.13 -9.19 -7.00
C PRO A 258 -3.90 -9.63 -8.24
N ALA A 259 -5.13 -9.15 -8.44
CA ALA A 259 -5.94 -9.50 -9.60
C ALA A 259 -5.25 -9.11 -10.92
N VAL A 260 -4.74 -7.88 -10.99
CA VAL A 260 -3.97 -7.43 -12.16
C VAL A 260 -2.69 -8.26 -12.34
N ALA A 261 -2.03 -8.67 -11.25
CA ALA A 261 -0.77 -9.42 -11.31
C ALA A 261 -0.92 -10.90 -11.72
N TYR A 262 -2.01 -11.56 -11.31
CA TYR A 262 -2.32 -12.95 -11.64
C TYR A 262 -2.97 -13.10 -13.01
N ASP A 263 -3.97 -12.27 -13.29
CA ASP A 263 -4.87 -12.46 -14.43
C ASP A 263 -4.62 -11.46 -15.56
N GLY A 264 -3.73 -10.47 -15.38
CA GLY A 264 -3.49 -9.42 -16.39
C GLY A 264 -4.73 -8.56 -16.65
N SER A 265 -5.67 -8.55 -15.71
CA SER A 265 -7.00 -7.94 -15.86
C SER A 265 -6.92 -6.41 -15.98
N ASP A 266 -7.85 -5.83 -16.73
CA ASP A 266 -8.09 -4.38 -16.73
C ASP A 266 -8.69 -3.92 -15.39
N SER A 267 -8.70 -2.61 -15.14
CA SER A 267 -9.10 -2.07 -13.83
C SER A 267 -10.53 -2.46 -13.45
N PHE A 268 -11.49 -2.42 -14.37
CA PHE A 268 -12.87 -2.86 -14.10
C PHE A 268 -12.98 -4.36 -13.82
N ASP A 269 -12.25 -5.20 -14.55
CA ASP A 269 -12.25 -6.65 -14.31
C ASP A 269 -11.60 -6.98 -12.96
N SER A 270 -10.49 -6.31 -12.62
CA SER A 270 -9.82 -6.46 -11.32
C SER A 270 -10.76 -6.13 -10.14
N ILE A 271 -11.57 -5.07 -10.29
CA ILE A 271 -12.57 -4.67 -9.29
C ILE A 271 -13.67 -5.72 -9.21
N SER A 272 -14.23 -6.13 -10.35
CA SER A 272 -15.28 -7.14 -10.41
C SER A 272 -14.88 -8.45 -9.73
N ARG A 273 -13.66 -8.96 -10.00
CA ARG A 273 -13.11 -10.16 -9.36
C ARG A 273 -12.89 -9.96 -7.86
N SER A 274 -12.29 -8.83 -7.47
CA SER A 274 -12.05 -8.52 -6.06
C SER A 274 -13.36 -8.51 -5.26
N PHE A 275 -14.42 -7.91 -5.81
CA PHE A 275 -15.74 -7.85 -5.16
C PHE A 275 -16.42 -9.21 -5.16
N SER A 276 -16.34 -9.93 -6.27
CA SER A 276 -16.91 -11.28 -6.41
C SER A 276 -16.33 -12.23 -5.35
N TYR A 277 -15.02 -12.17 -5.10
CA TYR A 277 -14.38 -13.02 -4.08
C TYR A 277 -14.79 -12.62 -2.66
N VAL A 278 -14.88 -11.31 -2.38
CA VAL A 278 -15.38 -10.80 -1.10
C VAL A 278 -16.79 -11.30 -0.82
N TYR A 279 -17.69 -11.18 -1.79
CA TYR A 279 -19.11 -11.51 -1.62
C TYR A 279 -19.40 -13.01 -1.72
N ALA A 280 -18.63 -13.76 -2.50
CA ALA A 280 -18.82 -15.20 -2.64
C ALA A 280 -18.53 -15.94 -1.33
N ARG A 281 -17.43 -15.59 -0.63
CA ARG A 281 -17.01 -16.26 0.61
C ARG A 281 -16.40 -15.29 1.64
N PRO A 282 -17.19 -14.36 2.19
CA PRO A 282 -16.70 -13.30 3.07
C PRO A 282 -16.02 -13.84 4.34
N TRP A 283 -16.55 -14.93 4.90
CA TRP A 283 -16.00 -15.51 6.13
C TRP A 283 -14.63 -16.17 5.93
N GLN A 284 -14.42 -16.79 4.76
CA GLN A 284 -13.13 -17.40 4.43
C GLN A 284 -12.08 -16.34 4.14
N MET A 285 -12.44 -15.29 3.40
CA MET A 285 -11.57 -14.15 3.17
C MET A 285 -11.21 -13.47 4.49
N GLY A 286 -12.20 -13.20 5.35
CA GLY A 286 -11.98 -12.63 6.68
C GLY A 286 -11.03 -13.48 7.53
N PHE A 287 -11.20 -14.80 7.50
CA PHE A 287 -10.32 -15.74 8.21
C PHE A 287 -8.87 -15.71 7.69
N TYR A 288 -8.66 -15.71 6.37
CA TYR A 288 -7.31 -15.61 5.79
C TYR A 288 -6.66 -14.27 6.08
N CYS A 289 -7.41 -13.17 5.99
CA CYS A 289 -6.93 -11.83 6.36
C CYS A 289 -6.56 -11.76 7.85
N ALA A 290 -7.38 -12.35 8.74
CA ALA A 290 -7.09 -12.38 10.17
C ALA A 290 -5.83 -13.17 10.50
N ILE A 291 -5.65 -14.36 9.91
CA ILE A 291 -4.42 -15.15 10.06
C ILE A 291 -3.21 -14.38 9.53
N ALA A 292 -3.33 -13.78 8.34
CA ALA A 292 -2.26 -13.00 7.74
C ALA A 292 -1.88 -11.79 8.61
N ALA A 293 -2.86 -11.12 9.22
CA ALA A 293 -2.63 -9.99 10.13
C ALA A 293 -1.89 -10.43 11.40
N VAL A 294 -2.38 -11.48 12.08
CA VAL A 294 -1.74 -12.01 13.31
C VAL A 294 -0.32 -12.49 13.02
N TYR A 295 -0.15 -13.27 11.95
CA TYR A 295 1.16 -13.75 11.55
C TYR A 295 2.10 -12.60 11.15
N GLY A 296 1.59 -11.62 10.40
CA GLY A 296 2.31 -10.41 10.04
C GLY A 296 2.77 -9.60 11.25
N SER A 297 1.94 -9.46 12.28
CA SER A 297 2.32 -8.80 13.54
C SER A 297 3.46 -9.54 14.25
N ILE A 298 3.42 -10.88 14.32
CA ILE A 298 4.49 -11.69 14.90
C ILE A 298 5.79 -11.53 14.10
N CYS A 299 5.71 -11.63 12.77
CA CYS A 299 6.86 -11.44 11.88
C CYS A 299 7.44 -10.03 11.98
N TYR A 300 6.60 -9.01 12.11
CA TYR A 300 7.02 -7.63 12.32
C TYR A 300 7.83 -7.48 13.61
N VAL A 301 7.32 -8.02 14.73
CA VAL A 301 8.03 -8.00 16.02
C VAL A 301 9.38 -8.71 15.89
N PHE A 302 9.44 -9.84 15.18
CA PHE A 302 10.69 -10.55 14.92
C PHE A 302 11.70 -9.74 14.09
N VAL A 303 11.27 -9.14 12.97
CA VAL A 303 12.14 -8.29 12.12
C VAL A 303 12.61 -7.05 12.87
N ARG A 304 11.72 -6.43 13.65
CA ARG A 304 12.06 -5.29 14.52
C ARG A 304 13.05 -5.69 15.60
N PHE A 305 12.88 -6.86 16.22
CA PHE A 305 13.82 -7.40 17.20
C PHE A 305 15.19 -7.67 16.58
N PHE A 306 15.24 -8.24 15.37
CA PHE A 306 16.48 -8.41 14.63
C PHE A 306 17.18 -7.08 14.36
N ALA A 307 16.44 -6.05 13.90
CA ALA A 307 16.98 -4.71 13.71
C ALA A 307 17.48 -4.10 15.03
N PHE A 308 16.74 -4.25 16.13
CA PHE A 308 17.16 -3.82 17.45
C PHE A 308 18.46 -4.51 17.89
N LEU A 309 18.55 -5.83 17.75
CA LEU A 309 19.74 -6.61 18.08
C LEU A 309 20.95 -6.19 17.25
N LEU A 310 20.77 -5.99 15.93
CA LEU A 310 21.80 -5.47 15.03
C LEU A 310 22.36 -4.13 15.53
N LEU A 311 21.47 -3.19 15.91
CA LEU A 311 21.86 -1.89 16.42
C LEU A 311 22.54 -1.98 17.79
N CYS A 312 22.02 -2.79 18.71
CA CYS A 312 22.61 -3.01 20.03
C CYS A 312 24.02 -3.60 19.91
N ILE A 313 24.18 -4.70 19.16
CA ILE A 313 25.48 -5.35 18.98
C ILE A 313 26.48 -4.35 18.39
N THR A 314 26.10 -3.65 17.31
CA THR A 314 26.98 -2.65 16.67
C THR A 314 27.38 -1.56 17.65
N ARG A 315 26.44 -1.05 18.45
CA ARG A 315 26.72 -0.05 19.48
C ARG A 315 27.66 -0.58 20.56
N TYR A 316 27.42 -1.78 21.09
CA TYR A 316 28.26 -2.35 22.15
C TYR A 316 29.71 -2.50 21.67
N PHE A 317 29.93 -3.00 20.46
CA PHE A 317 31.27 -3.10 19.89
C PHE A 317 31.93 -1.72 19.68
N LEU A 318 31.17 -0.71 19.25
CA LEU A 318 31.68 0.66 19.16
C LEU A 318 32.00 1.25 20.54
N GLN A 319 31.21 0.95 21.56
CA GLN A 319 31.46 1.42 22.92
C GLN A 319 32.75 0.81 23.49
N PHE A 320 33.05 -0.45 23.18
CA PHE A 320 34.35 -1.06 23.48
C PHE A 320 35.52 -0.42 22.71
N GLY A 321 35.27 0.30 21.61
CA GLY A 321 36.30 0.99 20.84
C GLY A 321 36.48 2.48 21.20
N VAL A 322 35.45 3.13 21.73
CA VAL A 322 35.43 4.58 22.00
C VAL A 322 35.36 4.84 23.51
N TRP A 323 36.49 5.24 24.08
CA TRP A 323 36.69 5.43 25.53
C TRP A 323 36.80 6.91 25.93
N VAL A 324 36.38 7.82 25.05
CA VAL A 324 36.60 9.27 25.22
C VAL A 324 35.26 9.98 25.42
N ASP A 325 35.23 10.93 26.34
CA ASP A 325 34.08 11.80 26.58
C ASP A 325 33.90 12.84 25.47
N SER A 326 32.65 13.28 25.25
CA SER A 326 32.37 14.39 24.35
C SER A 326 33.01 15.68 24.87
N ARG A 327 33.54 16.48 23.95
CA ARG A 327 34.25 17.72 24.30
C ARG A 327 33.37 18.81 24.91
N SER A 328 32.06 18.77 24.67
CA SER A 328 31.12 19.82 25.10
C SER A 328 29.97 19.31 25.98
N ALA A 329 29.67 18.02 25.92
CA ALA A 329 28.41 17.50 26.47
C ALA A 329 28.52 16.82 27.84
N GLY A 330 29.74 16.60 28.36
CA GLY A 330 29.94 15.92 29.65
C GLY A 330 29.37 14.48 29.71
N VAL A 331 29.10 13.90 28.55
CA VAL A 331 28.65 12.51 28.35
C VAL A 331 29.61 11.80 27.41
N ASP A 332 29.62 10.47 27.43
CA ASP A 332 30.39 9.65 26.49
C ASP A 332 30.20 10.14 25.06
N LYS A 333 31.30 10.28 24.30
CA LYS A 333 31.26 10.76 22.92
C LYS A 333 30.34 9.93 22.04
N LEU A 334 30.29 8.61 22.26
CA LEU A 334 29.40 7.73 21.52
C LEU A 334 27.92 7.99 21.84
N SER A 335 27.59 8.29 23.10
CA SER A 335 26.22 8.63 23.52
C SER A 335 25.77 10.00 23.00
N ALA A 336 26.70 10.93 22.79
CA ALA A 336 26.43 12.23 22.18
C ALA A 336 26.11 12.12 20.68
N ILE A 337 26.82 11.25 19.96
CA ILE A 337 26.70 11.10 18.49
C ILE A 337 25.59 10.09 18.12
N TRP A 338 25.44 9.01 18.90
CA TRP A 338 24.43 7.98 18.71
C TRP A 338 23.78 7.66 20.07
N PRO A 339 22.51 8.01 20.31
CA PRO A 339 21.82 7.59 21.53
C PRO A 339 21.63 6.06 21.57
N ALA A 340 21.53 5.49 22.77
CA ALA A 340 21.29 4.06 22.93
C ALA A 340 19.93 3.67 22.31
N PRO A 341 19.88 2.70 21.38
CA PRO A 341 18.63 2.28 20.77
C PRO A 341 17.74 1.63 21.83
N LYS A 342 16.44 1.92 21.77
CA LYS A 342 15.42 1.23 22.57
C LYS A 342 14.53 0.42 21.64
N PHE A 343 13.95 -0.67 22.12
CA PHE A 343 13.09 -1.50 21.29
C PHE A 343 11.91 -0.69 20.70
N MET A 344 11.34 0.23 21.49
CA MET A 344 10.27 1.13 21.05
C MET A 344 10.76 2.31 20.22
N ASP A 345 12.01 2.74 20.40
CA ASP A 345 12.60 3.88 19.68
C ASP A 345 13.98 3.50 19.15
N LEU A 346 14.01 3.03 17.90
CA LEU A 346 15.23 2.53 17.24
C LEU A 346 16.18 3.66 16.83
N LEU A 347 15.64 4.86 16.51
CA LEU A 347 16.44 6.02 16.13
C LEU A 347 17.05 6.71 17.34
N GLY A 348 16.39 6.60 18.49
CA GLY A 348 16.77 7.24 19.74
C GLY A 348 16.42 8.72 19.73
N SER A 349 15.90 9.21 20.85
CA SER A 349 15.60 10.63 21.05
C SER A 349 16.91 11.44 21.01
N SER A 350 17.16 12.15 19.91
CA SER A 350 18.27 13.12 19.83
C SER A 350 17.96 14.27 20.78
N GLN A 351 18.71 14.34 21.88
CA GLN A 351 18.69 15.53 22.73
C GLN A 351 19.32 16.69 21.96
N ASN A 352 18.82 17.91 22.16
CA ASN A 352 19.39 19.12 21.56
C ASN A 352 20.68 19.49 22.32
N LEU A 353 21.77 18.76 22.08
CA LEU A 353 23.08 19.12 22.61
C LEU A 353 23.83 20.01 21.61
N GLU A 354 24.53 21.00 22.14
CA GLU A 354 25.49 21.78 21.37
C GLU A 354 26.75 20.94 21.11
N LEU A 355 26.76 20.28 19.95
CA LEU A 355 27.86 19.42 19.50
C LEU A 355 28.86 20.21 18.64
N PRO A 356 30.17 19.94 18.76
CA PRO A 356 31.16 20.39 17.78
C PRO A 356 30.77 19.94 16.37
N TRP A 357 31.14 20.72 15.34
CA TRP A 357 30.73 20.44 13.96
C TRP A 357 31.08 19.02 13.48
N THR A 358 32.21 18.46 13.92
CA THR A 358 32.62 17.09 13.59
C THR A 358 31.75 16.03 14.26
N GLU A 359 31.32 16.23 15.51
CA GLU A 359 30.41 15.33 16.22
C GLU A 359 28.99 15.44 15.63
N SER A 360 28.57 16.65 15.24
CA SER A 360 27.31 16.88 14.53
C SER A 360 27.28 16.18 13.15
N LEU A 361 28.36 16.29 12.36
CA LEU A 361 28.48 15.61 11.07
C LEU A 361 28.47 14.08 11.24
N ALA A 362 29.17 13.56 12.26
CA ALA A 362 29.14 12.14 12.57
C ALA A 362 27.73 11.68 13.00
N ALA A 363 27.02 12.47 13.82
CA ALA A 363 25.67 12.15 14.28
C ALA A 363 24.69 12.14 13.11
N PHE A 364 24.81 13.08 12.19
CA PHE A 364 24.04 13.12 10.95
C PHE A 364 24.29 11.88 10.09
N LEU A 365 25.55 11.49 9.88
CA LEU A 365 25.90 10.34 9.06
C LEU A 365 25.41 9.02 9.68
N ILE A 366 25.59 8.85 11.00
CA ILE A 366 25.03 7.68 11.71
C ILE A 366 23.51 7.66 11.58
N ARG A 367 22.83 8.79 11.80
CA ARG A 367 21.37 8.89 11.67
C ARG A 367 20.89 8.51 10.27
N LEU A 368 21.63 8.87 9.22
CA LEU A 368 21.32 8.44 7.84
C LEU A 368 21.33 6.91 7.71
N PHE A 369 22.35 6.22 8.26
CA PHE A 369 22.39 4.75 8.24
C PHE A 369 21.29 4.12 9.10
N LEU A 370 20.96 4.70 10.25
CA LEU A 370 19.84 4.23 11.08
C LEU A 370 18.49 4.37 10.35
N LEU A 371 18.31 5.44 9.57
CA LEU A 371 17.13 5.61 8.72
C LEU A 371 17.06 4.53 7.62
N VAL A 372 18.19 4.07 7.08
CA VAL A 372 18.20 2.93 6.15
C VAL A 372 17.71 1.66 6.84
N VAL A 373 18.20 1.36 8.04
CA VAL A 373 17.75 0.19 8.82
C VAL A 373 16.26 0.27 9.14
N LEU A 374 15.79 1.43 9.61
CA LEU A 374 14.36 1.65 9.87
C LEU A 374 13.54 1.53 8.59
N GLY A 375 14.02 2.12 7.49
CA GLY A 375 13.40 2.05 6.18
C GLY A 375 13.22 0.60 5.73
N LEU A 376 14.22 -0.27 5.90
CA LEU A 376 14.11 -1.70 5.60
C LEU A 376 13.05 -2.42 6.45
N VAL A 377 12.92 -2.06 7.74
CA VAL A 377 11.85 -2.60 8.60
C VAL A 377 10.47 -2.20 8.06
N VAL A 378 10.30 -0.95 7.63
CA VAL A 378 9.05 -0.47 7.00
C VAL A 378 8.82 -1.15 5.64
N SER A 379 9.87 -1.31 4.83
CA SER A 379 9.81 -2.01 3.55
C SER A 379 9.34 -3.46 3.69
N PHE A 380 9.75 -4.13 4.76
CA PHE A 380 9.27 -5.47 5.09
C PHE A 380 7.75 -5.49 5.30
N ILE A 381 7.18 -4.53 6.04
CA ILE A 381 5.72 -4.45 6.28
C ILE A 381 4.97 -4.34 4.94
N ILE A 382 5.43 -3.45 4.07
CA ILE A 382 4.81 -3.23 2.76
C ILE A 382 4.94 -4.49 1.89
N SER A 383 6.14 -5.09 1.84
CA SER A 383 6.38 -6.32 1.09
C SER A 383 5.52 -7.49 1.58
N PHE A 384 5.36 -7.61 2.90
CA PHE A 384 4.52 -8.61 3.54
C PHE A 384 3.05 -8.38 3.18
N TYR A 385 2.54 -7.15 3.28
CA TYR A 385 1.17 -6.81 2.92
C TYR A 385 0.82 -7.23 1.49
N PHE A 386 1.63 -6.83 0.52
CA PHE A 386 1.39 -7.20 -0.89
C PHE A 386 1.55 -8.71 -1.11
N SER A 387 2.58 -9.35 -0.52
CA SER A 387 2.77 -10.80 -0.67
C SER A 387 1.63 -11.61 -0.05
N ALA A 388 1.15 -11.22 1.13
CA ALA A 388 0.05 -11.87 1.81
C ALA A 388 -1.25 -11.74 1.01
N ASN A 389 -1.58 -10.54 0.54
CA ASN A 389 -2.76 -10.32 -0.31
C ASN A 389 -2.69 -11.09 -1.63
N THR A 390 -1.50 -11.21 -2.23
CA THR A 390 -1.28 -12.03 -3.42
C THR A 390 -1.56 -13.52 -3.16
N ILE A 391 -1.09 -14.06 -2.03
CA ILE A 391 -1.43 -15.44 -1.62
C ILE A 391 -2.94 -15.55 -1.39
N ILE A 392 -3.54 -14.64 -0.62
CA ILE A 392 -4.99 -14.68 -0.33
C ILE A 392 -5.80 -14.64 -1.62
N TYR A 393 -5.42 -13.81 -2.59
CA TYR A 393 -6.04 -13.78 -3.91
C TYR A 393 -5.99 -15.14 -4.61
N SER A 394 -4.82 -15.78 -4.66
CA SER A 394 -4.67 -17.10 -5.27
C SER A 394 -5.53 -18.17 -4.58
N LEU A 395 -5.64 -18.12 -3.25
CA LEU A 395 -6.48 -19.04 -2.48
C LEU A 395 -7.96 -18.80 -2.76
N MET A 396 -8.38 -17.54 -2.86
CA MET A 396 -9.77 -17.20 -3.18
C MET A 396 -10.14 -17.60 -4.61
N ARG A 397 -9.26 -17.33 -5.58
CA ARG A 397 -9.40 -17.76 -6.98
C ARG A 397 -9.55 -19.29 -7.09
N ASN A 398 -8.73 -20.05 -6.37
CA ASN A 398 -8.87 -21.51 -6.33
C ASN A 398 -10.19 -21.97 -5.71
N ARG A 399 -10.68 -21.30 -4.66
CA ARG A 399 -11.89 -21.73 -3.93
C ARG A 399 -13.20 -21.29 -4.57
N VAL A 400 -13.20 -20.16 -5.26
CA VAL A 400 -14.38 -19.58 -5.90
C VAL A 400 -14.46 -20.02 -7.37
N ASP A 401 -13.36 -19.93 -8.10
CA ASP A 401 -13.33 -20.18 -9.56
C ASP A 401 -12.78 -21.56 -9.92
N ASN A 402 -12.34 -22.37 -8.95
CA ASN A 402 -11.68 -23.66 -9.15
C ASN A 402 -10.44 -23.59 -10.05
N THR A 403 -9.80 -22.43 -10.15
CA THR A 403 -8.57 -22.28 -10.93
C THR A 403 -7.37 -22.86 -10.19
N ALA A 404 -6.44 -23.46 -10.92
CA ALA A 404 -5.20 -23.99 -10.36
C ALA A 404 -4.35 -22.87 -9.74
N LEU A 405 -3.59 -23.17 -8.69
CA LEU A 405 -2.78 -22.15 -8.00
C LEU A 405 -1.54 -21.76 -8.82
N GLU A 406 -1.12 -22.65 -9.72
CA GLU A 406 0.01 -22.53 -10.61
C GLU A 406 -0.30 -21.67 -11.85
N ASP A 407 -1.59 -21.49 -12.15
CA ASP A 407 -2.07 -20.78 -13.32
C ASP A 407 -1.85 -19.27 -13.15
N ILE A 408 -1.00 -18.69 -13.98
CA ILE A 408 -0.69 -17.26 -14.00
C ILE A 408 -0.64 -16.81 -15.45
N CYS A 409 -1.19 -15.63 -15.73
CA CYS A 409 -1.00 -14.93 -16.99
C CYS A 409 0.52 -14.76 -17.25
N THR A 410 1.04 -15.57 -18.19
CA THR A 410 2.43 -15.47 -18.63
C THR A 410 2.53 -14.49 -19.79
N HIS A 411 3.72 -13.94 -19.99
CA HIS A 411 4.02 -12.87 -20.97
C HIS A 411 3.60 -13.14 -22.44
N PHE A 412 3.02 -14.30 -22.76
CA PHE A 412 2.58 -14.67 -24.10
C PHE A 412 1.14 -14.22 -24.43
N ASP A 413 0.28 -13.93 -23.44
CA ASP A 413 -1.11 -13.53 -23.70
C ASP A 413 -1.26 -12.03 -24.07
N GLU A 414 -0.22 -11.21 -23.88
CA GLU A 414 -0.22 -9.79 -24.30
C GLU A 414 0.22 -9.58 -25.76
N ALA A 415 0.75 -10.61 -26.43
CA ALA A 415 1.22 -10.50 -27.81
C ALA A 415 0.09 -10.61 -28.87
N GLU A 416 -1.12 -11.01 -28.49
CA GLU A 416 -2.28 -11.08 -29.41
C GLU A 416 -3.05 -9.76 -29.56
N VAL A 417 -2.64 -8.68 -28.88
CA VAL A 417 -3.27 -7.35 -29.00
C VAL A 417 -2.35 -6.33 -29.71
N GLU A 418 -1.42 -6.78 -30.55
CA GLU A 418 -0.96 -5.95 -31.66
C GLU A 418 -1.97 -6.11 -32.81
N PRO A 419 -2.54 -5.03 -33.37
CA PRO A 419 -3.46 -5.15 -34.48
C PRO A 419 -2.72 -5.85 -35.62
N LEU A 420 -3.29 -6.98 -36.06
CA LEU A 420 -3.02 -7.60 -37.35
C LEU A 420 -2.67 -6.50 -38.35
N LYS A 421 -1.37 -6.38 -38.65
CA LYS A 421 -0.90 -5.59 -39.79
C LYS A 421 -1.69 -6.12 -40.97
N THR A 422 -2.44 -5.21 -41.57
CA THR A 422 -3.24 -5.39 -42.77
C THR A 422 -2.46 -6.26 -43.76
N GLU A 423 -2.88 -7.51 -43.87
CA GLU A 423 -2.49 -8.38 -44.97
C GLU A 423 -3.05 -7.72 -46.24
N PRO A 424 -2.21 -7.39 -47.24
CA PRO A 424 -2.69 -6.75 -48.45
C PRO A 424 -3.61 -7.72 -49.20
N GLU A 425 -4.77 -7.21 -49.62
CA GLU A 425 -5.79 -7.94 -50.37
C GLU A 425 -5.18 -8.81 -51.49
N PRO A 426 -5.65 -10.06 -51.66
CA PRO A 426 -5.26 -10.87 -52.80
C PRO A 426 -5.86 -10.27 -54.07
N GLN A 427 -5.00 -9.97 -55.04
CA GLN A 427 -5.39 -9.59 -56.40
C GLN A 427 -6.43 -10.58 -56.94
N LYS A 428 -7.57 -10.04 -57.37
CA LYS A 428 -8.58 -10.75 -58.14
C LYS A 428 -7.99 -11.21 -59.47
N GLU A 429 -7.54 -12.45 -59.54
CA GLU A 429 -7.56 -13.21 -60.78
C GLU A 429 -8.69 -14.26 -60.72
N LYS A 430 -9.63 -14.12 -61.65
CA LYS A 430 -10.66 -15.11 -61.97
C LYS A 430 -10.90 -15.08 -63.47
N PRO A 431 -11.31 -16.19 -64.09
CA PRO A 431 -10.76 -17.54 -63.96
C PRO A 431 -10.67 -18.22 -65.35
N SER A 432 -10.07 -19.41 -65.43
CA SER A 432 -10.73 -20.61 -65.98
C SER A 432 -9.75 -21.68 -66.48
N SER A 433 -10.03 -22.92 -66.07
CA SER A 433 -9.87 -24.17 -66.85
C SER A 433 -8.42 -24.61 -67.15
N LYS A 434 -7.93 -25.80 -66.79
CA LYS A 434 -8.56 -27.12 -66.62
C LYS A 434 -7.52 -28.05 -65.97
N SER A 435 -7.93 -28.82 -64.98
CA SER A 435 -8.03 -30.30 -65.02
C SER A 435 -6.73 -31.10 -65.09
N LYS A 436 -6.45 -31.74 -63.93
CA LYS A 436 -6.06 -33.15 -63.74
C LYS A 436 -4.70 -33.65 -64.26
N SER A 437 -3.83 -33.89 -63.26
CA SER A 437 -3.12 -35.15 -62.99
C SER A 437 -2.38 -35.86 -64.13
N GLN A 438 -1.07 -35.99 -64.00
CA GLN A 438 -0.34 -37.19 -64.46
C GLN A 438 0.82 -37.55 -63.51
N PRO A 439 1.06 -38.84 -63.24
CA PRO A 439 2.31 -39.33 -62.70
C PRO A 439 3.32 -39.71 -63.81
N LYS A 440 4.60 -39.54 -63.47
CA LYS A 440 5.84 -40.23 -63.91
C LYS A 440 5.86 -41.11 -65.19
N LYS A 441 6.95 -40.84 -65.95
CA LYS A 441 7.91 -41.76 -66.66
C LYS A 441 7.95 -41.75 -68.21
N SER A 442 9.09 -41.25 -68.69
CA SER A 442 10.03 -41.79 -69.70
C SER A 442 9.56 -42.41 -71.04
N SER A 443 10.10 -41.80 -72.10
CA SER A 443 10.69 -42.39 -73.32
C SER A 443 9.76 -42.84 -74.46
N SER A 444 10.08 -42.33 -75.66
CA SER A 444 10.50 -43.10 -76.84
C SER A 444 9.76 -42.76 -78.14
N LYS A 445 10.60 -42.43 -79.14
CA LYS A 445 10.55 -42.79 -80.55
C LYS A 445 9.54 -42.14 -81.52
N LYS A 446 10.22 -41.57 -82.52
CA LYS A 446 9.92 -41.41 -83.95
C LYS A 446 9.01 -40.26 -84.36
#